data_AF-A0A6J5VV95-F1
#
_entry.id   AF-A0A6J5VV95-F1
#
_cell.length_a   1.000
_cell.length_b   1.000
_cell.length_c   1.000
_cell.angle_alpha   90.00
_cell.angle_beta   90.00
_cell.angle_gamma   90.00
#
_symmetry.space_group_name_H-M   'P 1'
#
loop_
_entity.id
_entity.type
_entity.pdbx_description
1 polymer ?
#
loop_
_entity_poly.entity_id
_entity_poly.type
_entity_poly.pdbx_seq_one_letter_code
_entity_poly.pdbx_strand_id
1 'polypeptide(L)'
;MVLCLLPVLPPELRPIIQIDGGKLMSSDINELYRRVIYRNNTLIDLLTTSRSTPGELVMCQEKLVQEAVDTLLDNGIRGQPMRDGHNKVYKSFSDVIEGKEGRFRETLLGKRVDYSGRSVIVVGPSLSLHRCGLPREIAIELFQTFELLRVKFGKKSRLYGKYFMKLCKGIPYC
;
A
#
# COMPACT_ATOMS: atom_id res chain seq x y z
N MET A 1 9.11 16.42 23.76
CA MET A 1 9.80 15.11 23.83
C MET A 1 11.04 15.18 22.94
N VAL A 2 12.14 14.53 23.30
CA VAL A 2 13.41 14.56 22.52
C VAL A 2 13.68 13.16 21.97
N LEU A 3 14.00 13.07 20.68
CA LEU A 3 14.33 11.80 20.00
C LEU A 3 15.85 11.67 19.88
N CYS A 4 16.45 10.68 20.54
CA CYS A 4 17.88 10.38 20.41
C CYS A 4 18.16 9.33 19.33
N LEU A 5 17.17 8.49 19.00
CA LEU A 5 17.28 7.39 18.06
C LEU A 5 16.05 7.40 17.16
N LEU A 6 16.27 7.46 15.86
CA LEU A 6 15.21 7.48 14.85
C LEU A 6 15.07 6.09 14.23
N PRO A 7 13.92 5.40 14.41
CA PRO A 7 13.71 4.10 13.78
C PRO A 7 13.61 4.22 12.25
N VAL A 8 14.19 3.25 11.56
CA VAL A 8 14.12 3.14 10.10
C VAL A 8 13.13 2.04 9.73
N LEU A 9 12.17 2.36 8.86
CA LEU A 9 11.23 1.37 8.35
C LEU A 9 11.93 0.24 7.58
N PRO A 10 11.46 -1.01 7.72
CA PRO A 10 11.91 -2.13 6.90
C PRO A 10 11.81 -1.85 5.39
N PRO A 11 12.75 -2.35 4.57
CA PRO A 11 12.76 -2.12 3.13
C PRO A 11 11.46 -2.55 2.42
N GLU A 12 10.74 -3.57 2.90
CA GLU A 12 9.50 -4.02 2.25
C GLU A 12 8.39 -2.95 2.32
N LEU A 13 8.39 -2.11 3.35
CA LEU A 13 7.41 -1.02 3.50
C LEU A 13 7.76 0.22 2.70
N ARG A 14 8.96 0.26 2.12
CA ARG A 14 9.50 1.39 1.35
C ARG A 14 10.31 0.90 0.14
N PRO A 15 9.63 0.25 -0.82
CA PRO A 15 10.28 -0.45 -1.92
C PRO A 15 10.96 0.52 -2.90
N ILE A 16 11.99 0.01 -3.56
CA ILE A 16 12.63 0.62 -4.73
C ILE A 16 12.38 -0.31 -5.90
N ILE A 17 11.68 0.19 -6.92
CA ILE A 17 11.23 -0.61 -8.06
C ILE A 17 11.93 -0.08 -9.30
N GLN A 18 12.54 -0.98 -10.06
CA GLN A 18 13.07 -0.65 -11.37
C GLN A 18 11.94 -0.71 -12.40
N ILE A 19 11.75 0.37 -13.15
CA ILE A 19 10.80 0.45 -14.27
C ILE A 19 11.56 0.15 -15.57
N ASP A 20 10.84 -0.41 -16.54
CA ASP A 20 11.30 -0.58 -17.91
C ASP A 20 11.95 0.71 -18.45
N GLY A 21 13.13 0.57 -19.04
CA GLY A 21 13.97 1.70 -19.45
C GLY A 21 15.00 2.15 -18.41
N GLY A 22 15.23 1.36 -17.35
CA GLY A 22 16.34 1.57 -16.40
C GLY A 22 16.10 2.66 -15.35
N LYS A 23 14.90 3.24 -15.31
CA LYS A 23 14.54 4.25 -14.32
C LYS A 23 14.21 3.58 -12.98
N LEU A 24 14.82 4.04 -11.91
CA LEU A 24 14.46 3.63 -10.55
C LEU A 24 13.35 4.52 -10.01
N MET A 25 12.28 3.91 -9.50
CA MET A 25 11.27 4.57 -8.68
C MET A 25 11.48 4.18 -7.22
N SER A 26 11.45 5.16 -6.34
CA SER A 26 11.56 4.97 -4.90
C SER A 26 10.40 5.64 -4.19
N SER A 27 10.03 5.13 -3.02
CA SER A 27 9.02 5.78 -2.18
C SER A 27 9.51 7.13 -1.66
N ASP A 28 8.61 8.11 -1.52
CA ASP A 28 8.92 9.46 -1.01
C ASP A 28 9.65 9.42 0.35
N ILE A 29 9.30 8.47 1.22
CA ILE A 29 9.96 8.21 2.52
C ILE A 29 11.46 7.93 2.39
N ASN A 30 11.91 7.31 1.29
CA ASN A 30 13.33 7.00 1.06
C ASN A 30 14.15 8.28 0.89
N GLU A 31 13.60 9.27 0.20
CA GLU A 31 14.26 10.56 -0.01
C GLU A 31 14.30 11.36 1.30
N LEU A 32 13.22 11.32 2.09
CA LEU A 32 13.18 11.94 3.42
C LEU A 32 14.22 11.30 4.37
N TYR A 33 14.32 9.97 4.42
CA TYR A 33 15.36 9.28 5.20
C TYR A 33 16.76 9.63 4.72
N ARG A 34 16.99 9.64 3.40
CA ARG A 34 18.29 10.01 2.83
C ARG A 34 18.72 11.40 3.29
N ARG A 35 17.78 12.35 3.34
CA ARG A 35 18.04 13.70 3.82
C ARG A 35 18.42 13.74 5.29
N VAL A 36 17.69 13.01 6.16
CA VAL A 36 18.04 12.92 7.59
C VAL A 36 19.45 12.36 7.77
N ILE A 37 19.77 11.25 7.11
CA ILE A 37 21.09 10.61 7.18
C ILE A 37 22.17 11.58 6.69
N TYR A 38 21.93 12.24 5.56
CA TYR A 38 22.87 13.21 5.00
C TYR A 38 23.16 14.37 5.95
N ARG A 39 22.12 14.96 6.56
CA ARG A 39 22.29 16.07 7.52
C ARG A 39 22.97 15.60 8.80
N ASN A 40 22.61 14.43 9.30
CA ASN A 40 23.24 13.86 10.49
C ASN A 40 24.74 13.58 10.27
N ASN A 41 25.11 12.96 9.15
CA ASN A 41 26.51 12.71 8.82
C ASN A 41 27.28 14.02 8.61
N THR A 42 26.66 15.01 7.95
CA THR A 42 27.26 16.35 7.79
C THR A 42 27.55 17.01 9.14
N LEU A 43 26.64 16.89 10.11
CA LEU A 43 26.83 17.40 11.47
C LEU A 43 27.95 16.64 12.20
N ILE A 44 27.98 15.31 12.10
CA ILE A 44 29.04 14.48 12.69
C ILE A 44 30.41 14.87 12.12
N ASP A 45 30.53 14.94 10.79
CA ASP A 45 31.78 15.28 10.10
C ASP A 45 32.28 16.68 10.48
N LEU A 46 31.35 17.63 10.66
CA LEU A 46 31.66 18.98 11.13
C LEU A 46 32.23 18.95 12.57
N LEU A 47 31.61 18.20 13.47
CA LEU A 47 32.06 18.06 14.86
C LEU A 47 33.42 17.34 14.96
N THR A 48 33.69 16.35 14.11
CA THR A 48 34.96 15.60 14.14
C THR A 48 36.12 16.36 13.50
N THR A 49 35.85 17.11 12.41
CA THR A 49 36.91 17.73 11.61
C THR A 49 37.34 19.08 12.17
N SER A 50 36.43 19.83 12.79
CA SER A 50 36.70 21.22 13.18
C SER A 50 36.79 21.40 14.69
N ARG A 51 38.03 21.46 15.21
CA ARG A 51 38.35 21.76 16.62
C ARG A 51 38.04 23.22 17.02
N SER A 52 37.69 24.06 16.06
CA SER A 52 37.47 25.51 16.20
C SER A 52 36.23 26.00 15.43
N THR A 53 35.21 25.16 15.25
CA THR A 53 33.98 25.59 14.57
C THR A 53 33.21 26.59 15.44
N PRO A 54 32.76 27.71 14.87
CA PRO A 54 31.87 28.63 15.59
C PRO A 54 30.60 27.91 16.04
N GLY A 55 30.16 28.15 17.28
CA GLY A 55 28.94 27.54 17.82
C GLY A 55 27.70 27.85 16.98
N GLU A 56 27.64 29.03 16.34
CA GLU A 56 26.56 29.42 15.43
C GLU A 56 26.41 28.47 14.23
N LEU A 57 27.53 27.97 13.71
CA LEU A 57 27.54 27.03 12.58
C LEU A 57 27.00 25.67 13.01
N VAL A 58 27.34 25.22 14.22
CA VAL A 58 26.81 23.98 14.81
C VAL A 58 25.29 24.11 15.00
N MET A 59 24.82 25.21 15.61
CA MET A 59 23.39 25.48 15.81
C MET A 59 22.61 25.50 14.49
N CYS A 60 23.21 26.02 13.42
CA CYS A 60 22.61 26.02 12.09
C CYS A 60 22.46 24.59 11.53
N GLN A 61 23.49 23.74 11.67
CA GLN A 61 23.40 22.34 11.24
C GLN A 61 22.42 21.53 12.08
N GLU A 62 22.39 21.74 13.40
CA GLU A 62 21.41 21.12 14.29
C GLU A 62 19.98 21.48 13.89
N LYS A 63 19.73 22.76 13.55
CA LYS A 63 18.44 23.19 13.02
C LYS A 63 18.07 22.47 11.72
N LEU A 64 19.02 22.27 10.80
CA LEU A 64 18.78 21.54 9.56
C LEU A 64 18.49 20.05 9.78
N VAL A 65 19.12 19.42 10.78
CA VAL A 65 18.80 18.04 11.20
C VAL A 65 17.39 17.99 11.78
N GLN A 66 17.04 18.93 12.66
CA GLN A 66 15.70 19.01 13.23
C GLN A 66 14.63 19.19 12.14
N GLU A 67 14.87 20.09 11.19
CA GLU A 67 13.96 20.29 10.05
C GLU A 67 13.81 19.02 9.20
N ALA A 68 14.90 18.28 8.96
CA ALA A 68 14.82 17.03 8.20
C ALA A 68 14.04 15.94 8.94
N VAL A 69 14.14 15.87 10.28
CA VAL A 69 13.35 14.93 11.09
C VAL A 69 11.88 15.36 11.12
N ASP A 70 11.61 16.67 11.26
CA ASP A 70 10.26 17.21 11.25
C ASP A 70 9.57 16.90 9.91
N THR A 71 10.23 17.11 8.76
CA THR A 71 9.64 16.79 7.44
C THR A 71 9.47 15.28 7.21
N LEU A 72 10.31 14.44 7.80
CA LEU A 72 10.14 12.99 7.74
C LEU A 72 8.87 12.55 8.47
N LEU A 73 8.64 13.08 9.68
CA LEU A 73 7.49 12.73 10.50
C LEU A 73 6.20 13.34 9.95
N ASP A 74 6.21 14.64 9.68
CA ASP A 74 5.05 15.40 9.20
C ASP A 74 5.52 16.54 8.27
N ASN A 75 5.34 16.31 6.97
CA ASN A 75 5.75 17.26 5.94
C ASN A 75 4.70 18.37 5.76
N GLY A 76 4.58 19.23 6.76
CA GLY A 76 3.65 20.36 6.74
C GLY A 76 3.61 21.18 8.02
N ILE A 77 4.08 20.63 9.15
CA ILE A 77 4.03 21.28 10.46
C ILE A 77 4.67 22.68 10.49
N ARG A 78 5.78 22.89 9.76
CA ARG A 78 6.53 24.16 9.78
C ARG A 78 6.16 25.14 8.66
N GLY A 79 5.03 24.94 7.99
CA GLY A 79 4.56 25.83 6.92
C GLY A 79 4.77 25.24 5.54
N GLN A 80 5.78 25.69 4.79
CA GLN A 80 5.95 25.28 3.39
C GLN A 80 6.42 23.81 3.32
N PRO A 81 5.60 22.90 2.75
CA PRO A 81 5.96 21.49 2.68
C PRO A 81 7.09 21.28 1.66
N MET A 82 7.95 20.32 1.96
CA MET A 82 9.06 19.96 1.09
C MET A 82 8.53 19.26 -0.17
N ARG A 83 9.06 19.69 -1.31
CA ARG A 83 8.66 19.21 -2.64
C ARG A 83 9.84 18.63 -3.40
N ASP A 84 9.51 17.70 -4.28
CA ASP A 84 10.41 17.12 -5.28
C ASP A 84 10.72 18.12 -6.40
N GLY A 85 11.68 17.80 -7.26
CA GLY A 85 12.04 18.57 -8.46
C GLY A 85 10.86 18.77 -9.44
N HIS A 86 9.86 17.90 -9.38
CA HIS A 86 8.60 18.05 -10.13
C HIS A 86 7.51 18.82 -9.36
N ASN A 87 7.86 19.56 -8.31
CA ASN A 87 6.95 20.32 -7.46
C ASN A 87 5.87 19.44 -6.75
N LYS A 88 6.08 18.13 -6.69
CA LYS A 88 5.24 17.18 -5.96
C LYS A 88 5.64 17.21 -4.49
N VAL A 89 4.68 17.35 -3.58
CA VAL A 89 4.93 17.26 -2.13
C VAL A 89 5.30 15.82 -1.74
N TYR A 90 6.37 15.65 -0.97
CA TYR A 90 6.74 14.34 -0.45
C TYR A 90 5.73 13.87 0.61
N LYS A 91 5.28 12.62 0.53
CA LYS A 91 4.44 12.01 1.57
C LYS A 91 5.28 11.64 2.79
N SER A 92 4.93 12.19 3.95
CA SER A 92 5.55 11.94 5.26
C SER A 92 4.96 10.71 5.97
N PHE A 93 5.47 10.38 7.16
CA PHE A 93 4.90 9.31 7.98
C PHE A 93 3.44 9.54 8.36
N SER A 94 3.09 10.76 8.77
CA SER A 94 1.71 11.13 9.08
C SER A 94 0.80 10.90 7.86
N ASP A 95 1.23 11.31 6.66
CA ASP A 95 0.46 11.15 5.42
C ASP A 95 0.25 9.69 5.01
N VAL A 96 1.17 8.80 5.38
CA VAL A 96 1.05 7.35 5.09
C VAL A 96 0.01 6.71 5.99
N ILE A 97 -0.17 7.24 7.20
CA ILE A 97 -1.09 6.70 8.20
C ILE A 97 -2.48 7.31 8.02
N GLU A 98 -2.53 8.63 7.88
CA GLU A 98 -3.74 9.44 7.84
C GLU A 98 -4.26 9.67 6.41
N GLY A 99 -5.46 10.25 6.32
CA GLY A 99 -6.08 10.59 5.04
C GLY A 99 -6.78 9.40 4.35
N LYS A 100 -7.40 9.70 3.20
CA LYS A 100 -8.20 8.73 2.42
C LYS A 100 -7.36 7.60 1.82
N GLU A 101 -6.16 7.94 1.37
CA GLU A 101 -5.15 7.00 0.85
C GLU A 101 -4.23 6.48 1.97
N GLY A 102 -4.53 6.81 3.24
CA GLY A 102 -3.77 6.34 4.38
C GLY A 102 -4.01 4.87 4.65
N ARG A 103 -3.03 4.22 5.30
CA ARG A 103 -3.06 2.80 5.65
C ARG A 103 -4.30 2.41 6.46
N PHE A 104 -4.77 3.27 7.35
CA PHE A 104 -5.98 2.98 8.13
C PHE A 104 -7.21 2.80 7.24
N ARG A 105 -7.43 3.68 6.27
CA ARG A 105 -8.64 3.63 5.45
C ARG A 105 -8.52 2.64 4.30
N GLU A 106 -7.38 2.59 3.63
CA GLU A 106 -7.20 1.75 2.46
C GLU A 106 -6.81 0.31 2.79
N THR A 107 -6.07 0.07 3.88
CA THR A 107 -5.57 -1.27 4.21
C THR A 107 -6.33 -1.92 5.36
N LEU A 108 -6.78 -1.15 6.37
CA LEU A 108 -7.43 -1.73 7.54
C LEU A 108 -8.96 -1.81 7.41
N LEU A 109 -9.63 -0.76 6.91
CA LEU A 109 -11.10 -0.72 6.83
C LEU A 109 -11.68 -1.42 5.60
N GLY A 110 -11.00 -1.35 4.45
CA GLY A 110 -11.39 -2.06 3.24
C GLY A 110 -10.21 -2.88 2.73
N LYS A 111 -10.44 -4.13 2.32
CA LYS A 111 -9.41 -4.96 1.70
C LYS A 111 -9.94 -5.56 0.41
N ARG A 112 -9.02 -5.81 -0.52
CA ARG A 112 -9.32 -6.68 -1.65
C ARG A 112 -9.49 -8.10 -1.12
N VAL A 113 -10.54 -8.76 -1.58
CA VAL A 113 -10.92 -10.10 -1.13
C VAL A 113 -10.91 -11.04 -2.31
N ASP A 114 -10.34 -12.22 -2.11
CA ASP A 114 -10.38 -13.31 -3.07
C ASP A 114 -11.81 -13.89 -3.16
N TYR A 115 -12.06 -14.68 -4.21
CA TYR A 115 -13.40 -15.23 -4.51
C TYR A 115 -14.49 -14.15 -4.62
N SER A 116 -14.14 -13.02 -5.23
CA SER A 116 -15.06 -11.93 -5.53
C SER A 116 -15.08 -11.63 -7.04
N GLY A 117 -16.20 -11.10 -7.52
CA GLY A 117 -16.40 -10.78 -8.93
C GLY A 117 -17.41 -9.65 -9.10
N ARG A 118 -17.35 -8.97 -10.25
CA ARG A 118 -18.27 -7.89 -10.62
C ARG A 118 -18.76 -8.09 -12.05
N SER A 119 -20.04 -7.81 -12.29
CA SER A 119 -20.64 -7.83 -13.63
C SER A 119 -21.78 -6.81 -13.71
N VAL A 120 -22.27 -6.57 -14.92
CA VAL A 120 -23.44 -5.74 -15.18
C VAL A 120 -24.69 -6.50 -14.78
N ILE A 121 -25.60 -5.82 -14.08
CA ILE A 121 -26.87 -6.40 -13.63
C ILE A 121 -27.93 -6.18 -14.73
N VAL A 122 -28.64 -7.25 -15.08
CA VAL A 122 -29.74 -7.25 -16.07
C VAL A 122 -31.00 -7.81 -15.42
N VAL A 123 -32.17 -7.34 -15.83
CA VAL A 123 -33.47 -7.77 -15.28
C VAL A 123 -33.77 -9.21 -15.67
N GLY A 124 -34.00 -10.08 -14.68
CA GLY A 124 -34.37 -11.49 -14.87
C GLY A 124 -35.79 -11.77 -14.35
N PRO A 125 -36.85 -11.49 -15.12
CA PRO A 125 -38.24 -11.53 -14.64
C PRO A 125 -38.74 -12.95 -14.28
N SER A 126 -38.08 -14.01 -14.77
CA SER A 126 -38.41 -15.40 -14.48
C SER A 126 -37.79 -15.95 -13.19
N LEU A 127 -36.94 -15.16 -12.53
CA LEU A 127 -36.22 -15.59 -11.32
C LEU A 127 -37.05 -15.32 -10.06
N SER A 128 -37.07 -16.29 -9.14
CA SER A 128 -37.64 -16.11 -7.80
C SER A 128 -36.74 -15.23 -6.93
N LEU A 129 -37.30 -14.62 -5.87
CA LEU A 129 -36.58 -13.71 -4.95
C LEU A 129 -35.27 -14.26 -4.35
N HIS A 130 -35.15 -15.57 -4.20
CA HIS A 130 -33.97 -16.22 -3.63
C HIS A 130 -32.93 -16.66 -4.68
N ARG A 131 -33.12 -16.31 -5.96
CA ARG A 131 -32.26 -16.73 -7.08
C ARG A 131 -31.62 -15.53 -7.75
N CYS A 132 -30.41 -15.73 -8.25
CA CYS A 132 -29.74 -14.81 -9.18
C CYS A 132 -29.16 -15.60 -10.36
N GLY A 133 -29.10 -14.95 -11.52
CA GLY A 133 -28.35 -15.47 -12.67
C GLY A 133 -26.88 -15.10 -12.54
N LEU A 134 -25.99 -16.07 -12.71
CA LEU A 134 -24.54 -15.87 -12.72
C LEU A 134 -23.99 -16.27 -14.09
N PRO A 135 -23.21 -15.41 -14.77
CA PRO A 135 -22.51 -15.80 -15.98
C PRO A 135 -21.63 -17.02 -15.74
N ARG A 136 -21.62 -17.95 -16.69
CA ARG A 136 -20.89 -19.22 -16.57
C ARG A 136 -19.40 -19.01 -16.30
N GLU A 137 -18.79 -18.03 -16.97
CA GLU A 137 -17.37 -17.70 -16.83
C GLU A 137 -17.02 -17.26 -15.40
N ILE A 138 -17.84 -16.37 -14.82
CA ILE A 138 -17.66 -15.89 -13.44
C ILE A 138 -17.88 -17.02 -12.45
N ALA A 139 -18.90 -17.86 -12.67
CA ALA A 139 -19.18 -18.99 -11.80
C ALA A 139 -18.01 -20.00 -11.77
N ILE A 140 -17.39 -20.28 -12.92
CA ILE A 140 -16.26 -21.21 -12.98
C ILE A 140 -15.07 -20.68 -12.18
N GLU A 141 -14.73 -19.39 -12.30
CA GLU A 141 -13.60 -18.83 -11.55
C GLU A 141 -13.86 -18.73 -10.05
N LEU A 142 -15.06 -18.28 -9.64
CA LEU A 142 -15.41 -18.19 -8.22
C LEU A 142 -15.42 -19.55 -7.53
N PHE A 143 -15.75 -20.63 -8.25
CA PHE A 143 -15.88 -21.97 -7.68
C PHE A 143 -14.78 -22.94 -8.11
N GLN A 144 -13.70 -22.46 -8.74
CA GLN A 144 -12.61 -23.28 -9.28
C GLN A 144 -12.04 -24.27 -8.25
N THR A 145 -11.78 -23.79 -7.03
CA THR A 145 -11.27 -24.62 -5.93
C THR A 145 -12.22 -25.79 -5.60
N PHE A 146 -13.52 -25.55 -5.61
CA PHE A 146 -14.53 -26.60 -5.34
C PHE A 146 -14.64 -27.61 -6.49
N GLU A 147 -14.51 -27.15 -7.74
CA GLU A 147 -14.49 -28.03 -8.91
C GLU A 147 -13.27 -28.95 -8.91
N LEU A 148 -12.08 -28.41 -8.62
CA LEU A 148 -10.84 -29.17 -8.50
C LEU A 148 -10.92 -30.24 -7.40
N LEU A 149 -11.47 -29.88 -6.23
CA LEU A 149 -11.70 -30.83 -5.15
C LEU A 149 -12.69 -31.94 -5.56
N ARG A 150 -13.74 -31.61 -6.32
CA ARG A 150 -14.70 -32.62 -6.82
C ARG A 150 -14.04 -33.63 -7.74
N VAL A 151 -13.20 -33.18 -8.67
CA VAL A 151 -12.51 -34.05 -9.63
C VAL A 151 -11.48 -34.94 -8.92
N LYS A 152 -10.69 -34.38 -8.00
CA LYS A 152 -9.65 -35.15 -7.28
C LYS A 152 -10.22 -36.19 -6.31
N PHE A 153 -11.32 -35.90 -5.62
CA PHE A 153 -11.86 -36.78 -4.57
C PHE A 153 -13.04 -37.67 -4.99
N GLY A 154 -13.44 -37.61 -6.27
CA GLY A 154 -14.10 -38.65 -7.10
C GLY A 154 -15.36 -39.38 -6.60
N LYS A 155 -15.44 -39.81 -5.34
CA LYS A 155 -16.48 -40.72 -4.82
C LYS A 155 -17.00 -40.42 -3.40
N LYS A 156 -16.38 -39.54 -2.59
CA LYS A 156 -16.90 -39.19 -1.24
C LYS A 156 -17.75 -37.91 -1.17
N SER A 157 -17.80 -37.09 -2.24
CA SER A 157 -18.43 -35.76 -2.25
C SER A 157 -19.73 -35.68 -3.06
N ARG A 158 -20.56 -36.74 -3.06
CA ARG A 158 -21.90 -36.74 -3.70
C ARG A 158 -22.85 -35.68 -3.11
N LEU A 159 -22.56 -35.15 -1.91
CA LEU A 159 -23.33 -34.08 -1.28
C LEU A 159 -23.04 -32.69 -1.89
N TYR A 160 -21.78 -32.39 -2.22
CA TYR A 160 -21.36 -31.05 -2.67
C TYR A 160 -21.60 -30.82 -4.16
N GLY A 161 -21.50 -31.86 -5.00
CA GLY A 161 -21.74 -31.74 -6.45
C GLY A 161 -23.21 -31.55 -6.84
N LYS A 162 -24.17 -31.92 -5.98
CA LYS A 162 -25.61 -31.78 -6.26
C LYS A 162 -26.08 -30.32 -6.24
N TYR A 163 -25.44 -29.45 -5.47
CA TYR A 163 -25.81 -28.03 -5.42
C TYR A 163 -25.33 -27.25 -6.64
N PHE A 164 -24.12 -27.53 -7.15
CA PHE A 164 -23.56 -26.84 -8.32
C PHE A 164 -24.29 -27.19 -9.64
N MET A 165 -24.58 -28.48 -9.87
CA MET A 165 -25.34 -28.90 -11.06
C MET A 165 -26.79 -28.38 -11.08
N LYS A 166 -27.37 -28.06 -9.91
CA LYS A 166 -28.74 -27.52 -9.81
C LYS A 166 -28.80 -26.01 -10.07
N LEU A 167 -27.67 -25.30 -9.98
CA LEU A 167 -27.55 -23.88 -10.37
C LEU A 167 -27.33 -23.70 -11.88
N CYS A 168 -26.63 -24.62 -12.55
CA CYS A 168 -26.33 -24.48 -13.98
C CYS A 168 -27.28 -25.23 -14.93
N LYS A 169 -28.05 -26.21 -14.45
CA LYS A 169 -29.04 -26.93 -15.27
C LYS A 169 -30.43 -26.30 -15.08
N GLY A 170 -30.71 -25.21 -15.79
CA GLY A 170 -32.06 -24.66 -15.80
C GLY A 170 -32.28 -23.29 -16.44
N ILE A 171 -31.22 -22.61 -16.92
CA ILE A 171 -31.38 -21.33 -17.59
C ILE A 171 -30.81 -21.48 -19.01
N PRO A 172 -31.64 -21.80 -20.02
CA PRO A 172 -31.29 -21.42 -21.38
C PRO A 172 -31.24 -19.88 -21.39
N TYR A 173 -30.41 -19.27 -22.24
CA TYR A 173 -30.20 -17.81 -22.34
C TYR A 173 -29.20 -17.23 -21.32
N CYS A 174 -27.91 -17.46 -21.61
CA CYS A 174 -26.95 -16.40 -21.93
C CYS A 174 -25.95 -16.99 -22.94
#